data_AF-A0A533XTE7-F1
#
_entry.id   AF-A0A533XTE7-F1
#
_cell.length_a   1.000
_cell.length_b   1.000
_cell.length_c   1.000
_cell.angle_alpha   90.00
_cell.angle_beta   90.00
_cell.angle_gamma   90.00
#
_symmetry.space_group_name_H-M   'P 1'
#
loop_
_entity.id
_entity.type
_entity.pdbx_description
1 polymer ?
#
loop_
_entity_poly.entity_id
_entity_poly.type
_entity_poly.pdbx_seq_one_letter_code
_entity_poly.pdbx_strand_id
1 'polypeptide(L)'
;MWEGKVPSSKIGGRYRFKKSLLDKWLGKKPEGEDVSGRNKLVGKVSAIRRDAILAQVNLNVGEHKITAVITRDALEELGLKVGDTAVALIKATEVMVIKGG
;
A
#
# COMPACT_ATOMS: atom_id res chain seq x y z
N MET A 1 23.47 -7.85 21.44
CA MET A 1 23.21 -6.59 22.16
C MET A 1 23.46 -5.47 21.16
N TRP A 2 22.41 -4.82 20.67
CA TRP A 2 22.48 -3.77 19.63
C TRP A 2 22.69 -2.42 20.30
N GLU A 3 23.70 -1.64 19.88
CA GLU A 3 24.11 -0.41 20.58
C GLU A 3 23.42 0.89 20.09
N GLY A 4 22.54 0.85 19.09
CA GLY A 4 21.57 1.93 18.82
C GLY A 4 22.12 3.34 18.50
N LYS A 5 23.41 3.50 18.15
CA LYS A 5 24.00 4.82 17.89
C LYS A 5 24.24 5.07 16.41
N VAL A 6 23.67 6.17 15.90
CA VAL A 6 23.95 6.68 14.54
C VAL A 6 25.28 7.44 14.58
N PRO A 7 26.26 7.11 13.72
CA PRO A 7 27.51 7.87 13.63
C PRO A 7 27.21 9.31 13.23
N SER A 8 27.58 10.27 14.09
CA SER A 8 27.34 11.70 13.89
C SER A 8 28.64 12.49 14.10
N SER A 9 28.85 13.53 13.30
CA SER A 9 29.95 14.48 13.49
C SER A 9 29.41 15.78 14.09
N LYS A 10 30.09 16.34 15.09
CA LYS A 10 29.71 17.60 15.73
C LYS A 10 30.38 18.76 15.00
N ILE A 11 29.59 19.65 14.41
CA ILE A 11 30.08 20.87 13.75
C ILE A 11 29.29 22.06 14.30
N GLY A 12 29.97 23.00 14.95
CA GLY A 12 29.35 24.20 15.52
C GLY A 12 28.29 23.89 16.58
N GLY A 13 28.56 22.92 17.46
CA GLY A 13 27.63 22.52 18.52
C GLY A 13 26.47 21.62 18.06
N ARG A 14 26.27 21.44 16.75
CA ARG A 14 25.18 20.62 16.19
C ARG A 14 25.72 19.30 15.67
N TYR A 15 24.99 18.22 15.94
CA TYR A 15 25.23 16.92 15.33
C TYR A 15 24.77 16.97 13.87
N ARG A 16 25.63 16.56 12.93
CA ARG A 16 25.28 16.32 11.54
C ARG A 16 25.53 14.86 11.20
N PHE A 17 24.60 14.27 10.47
CA PHE A 17 24.72 12.94 9.89
C PHE A 17 24.41 13.02 8.40
N LYS A 18 25.00 12.11 7.61
CA LYS A 18 24.71 12.02 6.18
C LYS A 18 23.28 11.51 6.01
N LYS A 19 22.49 12.16 5.14
CA LYS A 19 21.13 11.73 4.80
C LYS A 19 21.08 10.26 4.35
N SER A 20 22.09 9.80 3.62
CA SER A 20 22.23 8.40 3.20
C SER A 20 22.39 7.40 4.36
N LEU A 21 22.96 7.81 5.49
CA LEU A 21 23.02 6.97 6.69
C LEU A 21 21.64 6.90 7.36
N LEU A 22 20.90 8.02 7.37
CA LEU A 22 19.54 8.07 7.89
C LEU A 22 18.61 7.16 7.07
N ASP A 23 18.66 7.21 5.74
CA ASP A 23 17.81 6.39 4.86
C ASP A 23 18.06 4.89 5.06
N LYS A 24 19.33 4.49 5.26
CA LYS A 24 19.71 3.11 5.61
C LYS A 24 19.23 2.68 7.00
N TRP A 25 19.26 3.61 7.97
CA TRP A 25 18.90 3.34 9.37
C TRP A 25 17.38 3.32 9.60
N LEU A 26 16.65 4.18 8.89
CA LEU A 26 15.19 4.21 8.85
C LEU A 26 14.60 3.08 7.98
N GLY A 27 15.44 2.26 7.35
CA GLY A 27 15.00 1.13 6.53
C GLY A 27 14.16 1.55 5.33
N LYS A 28 14.43 2.72 4.74
CA LYS A 28 13.74 3.13 3.51
C LYS A 28 14.07 2.15 2.38
N LYS A 29 13.19 1.18 2.20
CA LYS A 29 13.16 0.28 1.04
C LYS A 29 12.84 1.09 -0.21
N PRO A 30 13.32 0.67 -1.40
CA PRO A 30 12.88 1.25 -2.66
C PRO A 30 11.35 1.24 -2.72
N GLU A 31 10.77 2.31 -3.26
CA GLU A 31 9.32 2.46 -3.39
C GLU A 31 8.75 1.27 -4.18
N GLY A 32 8.09 0.37 -3.44
CA GLY A 32 7.82 -1.01 -3.83
C GLY A 32 7.60 -1.93 -2.62
N GLU A 33 7.00 -1.34 -1.58
CA GLU A 33 6.18 -1.89 -0.50
C GLU A 33 6.28 -3.41 -0.17
N ASP A 34 6.85 -3.73 1.01
CA ASP A 34 6.64 -4.99 1.74
C ASP A 34 5.18 -5.06 2.26
N VAL A 35 4.20 -5.05 1.36
CA VAL A 35 2.81 -5.24 1.78
C VAL A 35 2.57 -6.71 2.13
N SER A 36 1.96 -6.94 3.30
CA SER A 36 1.61 -8.29 3.77
C SER A 36 0.52 -8.99 2.93
N GLY A 37 -0.05 -8.28 1.95
CA GLY A 37 -0.94 -8.81 0.92
C GLY A 37 -0.21 -9.73 -0.05
N ARG A 38 -0.46 -11.04 0.07
CA ARG A 38 0.12 -12.06 -0.82
C ARG A 38 -0.75 -12.31 -2.04
N ASN A 39 -2.06 -12.11 -1.90
CA ASN A 39 -3.00 -12.31 -2.98
C ASN A 39 -3.12 -11.01 -3.76
N LYS A 40 -2.70 -11.02 -5.03
CA LYS A 40 -2.72 -9.87 -5.94
C LYS A 40 -3.55 -10.24 -7.16
N LEU A 41 -4.65 -9.54 -7.34
CA LEU A 41 -5.59 -9.76 -8.44
C LEU A 41 -5.62 -8.51 -9.32
N VAL A 42 -5.01 -8.60 -10.50
CA VAL A 42 -4.97 -7.48 -11.46
C VAL A 42 -6.31 -7.40 -12.18
N GLY A 43 -6.89 -6.20 -12.26
CA GLY A 43 -8.16 -5.97 -12.93
C GLY A 43 -8.31 -4.56 -13.46
N LYS A 44 -9.42 -4.32 -14.15
CA LYS A 44 -9.83 -2.97 -14.58
C LYS A 44 -10.91 -2.41 -13.66
N VAL A 45 -10.80 -1.14 -13.29
CA VAL A 45 -11.84 -0.43 -12.56
C VAL A 45 -13.08 -0.31 -13.43
N SER A 46 -14.17 -0.97 -13.06
CA SER A 46 -15.42 -0.99 -13.82
C SER A 46 -16.45 0.00 -13.31
N ALA A 47 -16.40 0.34 -12.02
CA ALA A 47 -17.25 1.38 -11.43
C ALA A 47 -16.64 1.93 -10.13
N ILE A 48 -16.96 3.19 -9.83
CA ILE A 48 -16.65 3.83 -8.56
C ILE A 48 -17.91 4.52 -8.03
N ARG A 49 -18.30 4.23 -6.78
CA ARG A 49 -19.34 4.96 -6.07
C ARG A 49 -18.69 5.71 -4.91
N ARG A 50 -18.94 7.01 -4.82
CA ARG A 50 -18.43 7.87 -3.75
C ARG A 50 -19.58 8.22 -2.80
N ASP A 51 -19.28 8.17 -1.51
CA ASP A 51 -20.13 8.69 -0.43
C ASP A 51 -19.32 9.74 0.36
N ALA A 52 -19.87 10.28 1.45
CA ALA A 52 -19.23 11.33 2.24
C ALA A 52 -17.87 10.91 2.81
N ILE A 53 -17.78 9.70 3.37
CA ILE A 53 -16.57 9.18 4.05
C ILE A 53 -15.96 7.99 3.31
N LEU A 54 -16.80 7.17 2.68
CA LEU A 54 -16.39 5.92 2.05
C LEU A 54 -16.53 6.01 0.52
N ALA A 55 -15.81 5.13 -0.15
CA ALA A 55 -15.95 4.88 -1.56
C ALA A 55 -15.94 3.37 -1.82
N GLN A 56 -16.76 2.95 -2.79
CA GLN A 56 -16.76 1.60 -3.31
C GLN A 56 -16.09 1.59 -4.69
N VAL A 57 -15.13 0.69 -4.88
CA VAL A 57 -14.43 0.46 -6.14
C VAL A 57 -14.70 -0.95 -6.60
N ASN A 58 -15.20 -1.09 -7.83
CA ASN A 58 -15.41 -2.38 -8.46
C ASN A 58 -14.29 -2.64 -9.47
N LEU A 59 -13.65 -3.79 -9.38
CA LEU A 59 -12.65 -4.28 -10.33
C LEU A 59 -13.20 -5.50 -11.09
N ASN A 60 -13.04 -5.50 -12.40
CA ASN A 60 -13.21 -6.70 -13.23
C ASN A 60 -11.86 -7.43 -13.30
N VAL A 61 -11.83 -8.66 -12.80
CA VAL A 61 -10.66 -9.55 -12.73
C VAL A 61 -11.02 -10.85 -13.46
N GLY A 62 -10.66 -10.94 -14.74
CA GLY A 62 -11.14 -12.03 -15.60
C GLY A 62 -12.67 -12.02 -15.68
N GLU A 63 -13.30 -13.16 -15.43
CA GLU A 63 -14.77 -13.32 -15.37
C GLU A 63 -15.37 -12.92 -14.00
N HIS A 64 -14.52 -12.61 -13.02
CA HIS A 64 -14.93 -12.29 -11.66
C HIS A 64 -14.95 -10.78 -11.42
N LYS A 65 -15.80 -10.38 -10.47
CA LYS A 65 -15.86 -8.99 -9.99
C LYS A 65 -15.40 -8.94 -8.54
N ILE A 66 -14.42 -8.10 -8.26
CA ILE A 66 -13.95 -7.81 -6.90
C ILE A 66 -14.48 -6.43 -6.50
N THR A 67 -15.02 -6.31 -5.28
CA THR A 67 -15.50 -5.05 -4.73
C THR A 67 -14.65 -4.69 -3.51
N ALA A 68 -14.04 -3.51 -3.54
CA ALA A 68 -13.34 -2.94 -2.39
C ALA A 68 -14.14 -1.75 -1.85
N VAL A 69 -14.19 -1.62 -0.53
CA VAL A 69 -14.65 -0.41 0.15
C VAL A 69 -13.44 0.22 0.82
N ILE A 70 -13.15 1.46 0.44
CA ILE A 70 -12.04 2.25 0.96
C ILE A 70 -12.55 3.60 1.45
N THR A 71 -11.72 4.38 2.13
CA THR A 71 -12.10 5.76 2.42
C THR A 71 -12.14 6.59 1.14
N ARG A 72 -12.97 7.63 1.12
CA ARG A 72 -13.03 8.56 0.00
C ARG A 72 -11.67 9.23 -0.23
N ASP A 73 -10.97 9.62 0.84
CA ASP A 73 -9.65 10.25 0.73
C ASP A 73 -8.63 9.31 0.07
N ALA A 74 -8.61 8.02 0.45
CA ALA A 74 -7.72 7.04 -0.18
C ALA A 74 -8.01 6.86 -1.67
N LEU A 75 -9.29 6.87 -2.08
CA LEU A 75 -9.65 6.84 -3.49
C LEU A 75 -9.08 8.06 -4.24
N GLU A 76 -9.17 9.24 -3.64
CA GLU A 76 -8.70 10.50 -4.24
C GLU A 76 -7.17 10.55 -4.32
N GLU A 77 -6.47 10.13 -3.26
CA GLU A 77 -5.01 9.99 -3.22
C GLU A 77 -4.49 9.00 -4.28
N LEU A 78 -5.18 7.88 -4.45
CA LEU A 78 -4.85 6.88 -5.47
C LEU A 78 -5.15 7.36 -6.89
N GLY A 79 -5.94 8.43 -7.05
CA GLY A 79 -6.29 8.99 -8.35
C GLY A 79 -7.10 8.06 -9.26
N LEU A 80 -7.74 7.02 -8.70
CA LEU A 80 -8.41 5.97 -9.47
C LEU A 80 -9.63 6.48 -10.24
N LYS A 81 -9.73 6.03 -11.48
CA LYS A 81 -10.83 6.32 -12.41
C LYS A 81 -11.34 5.02 -13.03
N VAL A 82 -12.58 5.08 -13.53
CA VAL A 82 -13.15 3.98 -14.31
C VAL A 82 -12.31 3.80 -15.58
N GLY A 83 -11.93 2.56 -15.87
CA GLY A 83 -11.05 2.19 -16.97
C GLY A 83 -9.59 1.92 -16.57
N ASP A 84 -9.16 2.40 -15.40
CA ASP A 84 -7.78 2.22 -14.93
C ASP A 84 -7.49 0.75 -14.64
N THR A 85 -6.23 0.34 -14.85
CA THR A 85 -5.71 -0.94 -14.38
C THR A 85 -5.30 -0.78 -12.91
N ALA A 86 -5.84 -1.62 -12.04
CA ALA A 86 -5.56 -1.61 -10.61
C ALA A 86 -5.36 -3.04 -10.08
N VAL A 87 -4.77 -3.16 -8.90
CA VAL A 87 -4.54 -4.45 -8.23
C VAL A 87 -5.37 -4.52 -6.95
N ALA A 88 -6.26 -5.50 -6.87
CA ALA A 88 -6.83 -5.90 -5.58
C ALA A 88 -5.78 -6.69 -4.79
N LEU A 89 -5.26 -6.05 -3.75
CA LEU A 89 -4.29 -6.61 -2.83
C LEU A 89 -5.00 -7.08 -1.56
N ILE A 90 -4.98 -8.38 -1.29
CA ILE A 90 -5.75 -9.00 -0.20
C ILE A 90 -4.78 -9.70 0.77
N LYS A 91 -4.95 -9.43 2.06
CA LYS A 91 -4.16 -10.08 3.11
C LYS A 91 -4.53 -11.57 3.18
N ALA A 92 -3.52 -12.43 3.30
CA ALA A 92 -3.75 -13.88 3.31
C ALA A 92 -4.68 -14.33 4.45
N THR A 93 -4.66 -13.64 5.59
CA THR A 93 -5.49 -13.95 6.77
C THR A 93 -6.95 -13.54 6.64
N GLU A 94 -7.34 -12.85 5.56
CA GLU A 94 -8.71 -12.38 5.32
C GLU A 94 -9.44 -13.20 4.25
N VAL A 95 -8.76 -14.18 3.67
CA VAL A 95 -9.36 -15.10 2.70
C VAL A 95 -10.02 -16.26 3.43
N MET A 96 -11.27 -16.55 3.09
CA MET A 96 -11.99 -17.73 3.55
C MET A 96 -11.98 -18.80 2.45
N VAL A 97 -11.83 -20.07 2.83
CA VAL A 97 -11.86 -21.22 1.92
C VAL A 97 -13.07 -22.09 2.25
N ILE A 98 -13.82 -22.47 1.22
CA ILE A 98 -14.92 -23.43 1.32
C ILE A 98 -14.60 -24.63 0.44
N LYS A 99 -14.98 -25.84 0.88
CA LYS A 99 -14.85 -27.05 0.07
C LYS A 99 -15.93 -27.05 -1.02
N GLY A 100 -15.52 -27.10 -2.29
CA GLY A 100 -16.43 -27.41 -3.39
C GLY A 100 -16.85 -28.88 -3.34
N GLY A 101 -18.12 -29.15 -3.61
CA GLY A 101 -18.67 -30.51 -3.68
C GLY A 101 -17.99 -31.40 -4.71
#